data_AF-A0A327KQ88-F1
#
_entry.id   AF-A0A327KQ88-F1
#
_cell.length_a   1.000
_cell.length_b   1.000
_cell.length_c   1.000
_cell.angle_alpha   90.00
_cell.angle_beta   90.00
_cell.angle_gamma   90.00
#
_symmetry.space_group_name_H-M   'P 1'
#
loop_
_entity.id
_entity.type
_entity.pdbx_description
1 polymer ?
#
loop_
_entity_poly.entity_id
_entity_poly.type
_entity_poly.pdbx_seq_one_letter_code
_entity_poly.pdbx_strand_id
1 'polypeptide(L)'
;MAIAVRLRHFQSGLTKTGYVGFSWTSFFFSGIPAMTRGDVGIGLGVLLGTIVLGAMSFGLLAFVVNLVWAFVYNKMYTTKLLEAGYQTEDTPEITGRARSALGIT
;
A
#
# COMPACT_ATOMS: atom_id res chain seq x y z
N MET A 1 -7.44 -10.47 -2.14
CA MET A 1 -7.29 -9.22 -2.91
C MET A 1 -7.37 -8.02 -1.96
N ALA A 2 -6.91 -6.84 -2.39
CA ALA A 2 -6.93 -5.66 -1.56
C ALA A 2 -8.36 -5.27 -1.16
N ILE A 3 -8.55 -4.91 0.10
CA ILE A 3 -9.78 -4.29 0.61
C ILE A 3 -9.49 -2.82 0.93
N ALA A 4 -10.44 -1.94 0.61
CA ALA A 4 -10.39 -0.54 0.98
C ALA A 4 -10.81 -0.39 2.45
N VAL A 5 -10.13 0.51 3.15
CA VAL A 5 -10.44 0.86 4.55
C VAL A 5 -10.52 2.37 4.65
N ARG A 6 -11.68 2.89 5.00
CA ARG A 6 -11.90 4.31 5.25
C ARG A 6 -11.32 4.69 6.59
N LEU A 7 -10.47 5.70 6.55
CA LEU A 7 -9.73 6.20 7.69
C LEU A 7 -10.05 7.68 7.91
N ARG A 8 -10.21 8.09 9.16
CA ARG A 8 -10.47 9.48 9.55
C ARG A 8 -9.48 9.94 10.61
N HIS A 9 -8.88 11.11 10.40
CA HIS A 9 -7.95 11.71 11.34
C HIS A 9 -8.71 12.29 12.54
N PHE A 10 -8.28 11.96 13.76
CA PHE A 10 -9.01 12.29 14.98
C PHE A 10 -9.11 13.79 15.27
N GLN A 11 -8.07 14.58 14.97
CA GLN A 11 -8.07 16.03 15.27
C GLN A 11 -8.65 16.87 14.14
N SER A 12 -8.26 16.58 12.90
CA SER A 12 -8.61 17.41 11.74
C SER A 12 -9.88 16.96 11.04
N GLY A 13 -10.37 15.75 11.33
CA GLY A 13 -11.51 15.16 10.64
C GLY A 13 -11.25 14.77 9.18
N LEU A 14 -10.03 14.94 8.67
CA LEU A 14 -9.65 14.58 7.30
C LEU A 14 -9.84 13.08 7.08
N THR A 15 -10.38 12.72 5.91
CA THR A 15 -10.58 11.32 5.53
C THR A 15 -9.59 10.89 4.47
N LYS A 16 -9.12 9.66 4.57
CA LYS A 16 -8.27 9.00 3.58
C LYS A 16 -8.70 7.55 3.43
N THR A 17 -8.35 6.94 2.31
CA THR A 17 -8.62 5.53 2.05
C THR A 17 -7.32 4.75 2.13
N GLY A 18 -7.19 3.92 3.16
CA GLY A 18 -6.16 2.89 3.26
C GLY A 18 -6.54 1.63 2.48
N TYR A 19 -5.59 0.72 2.33
CA TYR A 19 -5.78 -0.57 1.70
C TYR A 19 -5.00 -1.66 2.44
N VAL A 20 -5.56 -2.86 2.57
CA VAL A 20 -4.82 -4.03 3.09
C VAL A 20 -4.99 -5.22 2.14
N GLY A 21 -3.97 -6.07 2.07
CA GLY A 21 -3.92 -7.22 1.16
C GLY A 21 -3.34 -6.90 -0.23
N PHE A 22 -3.37 -7.91 -1.12
CA PHE A 22 -2.70 -7.89 -2.43
C PHE A 22 -3.26 -6.85 -3.41
N SER A 23 -2.39 -6.00 -3.93
CA SER A 23 -2.70 -4.91 -4.88
C SER A 23 -2.37 -5.28 -6.33
N TRP A 24 -3.40 -5.56 -7.14
CA TRP A 24 -3.22 -5.75 -8.58
C TRP A 24 -2.65 -4.52 -9.27
N THR A 25 -3.05 -3.32 -8.83
CA THR A 25 -2.53 -2.08 -9.41
C THR A 25 -1.04 -1.89 -9.10
N SER A 26 -0.59 -2.19 -7.88
CA SER A 26 0.85 -2.13 -7.56
C SER A 26 1.64 -3.23 -8.26
N PHE A 27 1.04 -4.40 -8.52
CA PHE A 27 1.69 -5.47 -9.26
C PHE A 27 1.97 -5.07 -10.72
N PHE A 28 0.98 -4.53 -11.43
CA PHE A 28 1.14 -4.17 -12.85
C PHE A 28 1.79 -2.81 -13.07
N PHE A 29 1.66 -1.87 -12.12
CA PHE A 29 2.12 -0.48 -12.27
C PHE A 29 3.21 -0.09 -11.27
N SER A 30 3.84 -1.06 -10.59
CA SER A 30 4.96 -0.88 -9.67
C SER A 30 4.70 0.28 -8.68
N GLY A 31 5.54 1.31 -8.67
CA GLY A 31 5.47 2.46 -7.78
C GLY A 31 4.45 3.53 -8.11
N ILE A 32 3.74 3.45 -9.24
CA ILE A 32 2.78 4.49 -9.66
C ILE A 32 1.67 4.71 -8.60
N PRO A 33 1.02 3.68 -8.05
CA PRO A 33 0.04 3.87 -6.98
C PRO A 33 0.60 4.52 -5.71
N ALA A 34 1.91 4.40 -5.47
CA ALA A 34 2.53 5.06 -4.33
C ALA A 34 2.68 6.56 -4.55
N MET A 35 3.09 6.95 -5.76
CA MET A 35 3.18 8.36 -6.13
C MET A 35 1.82 9.07 -6.09
N THR A 36 0.76 8.42 -6.57
CA THR A 36 -0.60 9.00 -6.53
C THR A 36 -1.16 9.15 -5.11
N ARG A 37 -0.58 8.45 -4.13
CA ARG A 37 -0.92 8.55 -2.70
C ARG A 37 -0.04 9.51 -1.90
N GLY A 38 0.91 10.17 -2.57
CA GLY A 38 1.83 11.14 -1.98
C GLY A 38 3.19 10.55 -1.54
N ASP A 39 3.40 9.24 -1.68
CA ASP A 39 4.68 8.57 -1.39
C ASP A 39 5.62 8.62 -2.61
N VAL A 40 5.91 9.82 -3.13
CA VAL A 40 6.63 9.99 -4.41
C VAL A 40 8.02 9.35 -4.39
N GLY A 41 8.79 9.55 -3.32
CA GLY A 41 10.15 8.99 -3.23
C GLY A 41 10.18 7.46 -3.23
N ILE A 42 9.26 6.84 -2.48
CA ILE A 42 9.10 5.38 -2.44
C ILE A 42 8.64 4.86 -3.81
N GLY A 43 7.67 5.54 -4.42
CA GLY A 43 7.14 5.19 -5.74
C GLY A 43 8.20 5.26 -6.84
N LEU A 44 9.01 6.33 -6.87
CA LEU A 44 10.12 6.44 -7.81
C LEU A 44 11.20 5.37 -7.54
N GLY A 45 11.54 5.13 -6.28
CA GLY A 45 12.54 4.14 -5.90
C GLY A 45 12.19 2.74 -6.38
N VAL A 46 10.97 2.26 -6.11
CA VAL A 46 10.54 0.92 -6.56
C VAL A 46 10.38 0.87 -8.07
N LEU A 47 9.90 1.93 -8.73
CA LEU A 47 9.75 1.96 -10.18
C LEU A 47 11.10 1.86 -10.89
N LEU A 48 12.07 2.69 -10.51
CA LEU A 48 13.42 2.67 -11.07
C LEU A 48 14.13 1.36 -10.77
N GLY A 49 14.01 0.85 -9.54
CA GLY A 49 14.56 -0.45 -9.16
C GLY A 49 13.97 -1.59 -10.01
N THR A 50 12.65 -1.58 -10.23
CA THR A 50 11.98 -2.57 -11.08
C THR A 50 12.47 -2.51 -12.53
N ILE A 51 12.67 -1.31 -13.09
CA ILE A 51 13.18 -1.12 -14.46
C ILE A 51 14.61 -1.66 -14.58
N VAL A 52 15.51 -1.26 -13.68
CA VAL A 52 16.92 -1.68 -13.72
C VAL A 52 17.06 -3.18 -13.54
N LEU A 53 16.43 -3.74 -12.49
CA LEU A 53 16.47 -5.17 -12.21
C LEU A 53 15.78 -5.98 -13.32
N GLY A 54 14.69 -5.45 -13.89
CA GLY A 54 14.01 -6.03 -15.04
C GLY A 54 14.92 -6.13 -16.26
N ALA A 55 15.60 -5.04 -16.62
CA ALA A 55 16.53 -5.01 -17.73
C ALA A 55 17.69 -6.02 -17.56
N MET A 56 18.23 -6.15 -16.34
CA MET A 56 19.34 -7.08 -16.05
C MET A 56 18.93 -8.56 -16.05
N SER A 57 17.65 -8.87 -15.93
CA SER A 57 17.15 -10.25 -15.70
C SER A 57 16.12 -10.72 -16.71
N PHE A 58 16.00 -10.02 -17.85
CA PHE A 58 14.95 -10.27 -18.86
C PHE A 58 13.52 -10.28 -18.24
N GLY A 59 13.29 -9.41 -17.25
CA GLY A 59 11.99 -9.22 -16.60
C GLY A 59 11.72 -10.10 -15.38
N LEU A 60 12.54 -11.12 -15.10
CA LEU A 60 12.28 -12.04 -13.97
C LEU A 60 12.33 -11.33 -12.62
N LEU A 61 13.37 -10.52 -12.37
CA LEU A 61 13.48 -9.79 -11.09
C LEU A 61 12.42 -8.70 -10.97
N ALA A 62 12.02 -8.07 -12.08
CA ALA A 62 10.91 -7.13 -12.08
C ALA A 62 9.60 -7.80 -11.64
N PHE A 63 9.33 -9.01 -12.15
CA PHE A 63 8.17 -9.80 -11.73
C PHE A 63 8.18 -10.09 -10.23
N VAL A 64 9.31 -10.56 -9.69
CA VAL A 64 9.45 -10.88 -8.26
C VAL A 64 9.29 -9.62 -7.40
N VAL A 65 9.94 -8.51 -7.77
CA VAL A 65 9.84 -7.24 -7.05
C VAL A 65 8.39 -6.75 -7.02
N ASN A 66 7.71 -6.72 -8.17
CA ASN A 66 6.31 -6.28 -8.24
C ASN A 66 5.36 -7.20 -7.47
N LEU A 67 5.62 -8.51 -7.47
CA LEU A 67 4.84 -9.49 -6.70
C LEU A 67 4.92 -9.20 -5.20
N VAL A 68 6.14 -9.00 -4.67
CA VAL A 68 6.36 -8.64 -3.27
C VAL A 68 5.76 -7.27 -2.97
N TRP A 69 6.01 -6.30 -3.84
CA TRP A 69 5.54 -4.92 -3.69
C TRP A 69 4.02 -4.83 -3.55
N ALA A 70 3.28 -5.65 -4.30
CA ALA A 70 1.83 -5.72 -4.26
C ALA A 70 1.25 -6.15 -2.89
N PHE A 71 2.02 -6.86 -2.06
CA PHE A 71 1.63 -7.16 -0.68
C PHE A 71 2.11 -6.09 0.30
N VAL A 72 3.33 -5.60 0.12
CA VAL A 72 4.01 -4.74 1.10
C VAL A 72 3.44 -3.33 1.10
N TYR A 73 3.22 -2.73 -0.07
CA TYR A 73 2.93 -1.29 -0.14
C TYR A 73 1.61 -0.91 0.55
N ASN A 74 0.55 -1.68 0.33
CA ASN A 74 -0.75 -1.44 0.96
C ASN A 74 -0.65 -1.46 2.49
N LYS A 75 0.01 -2.49 3.05
CA LYS A 75 0.25 -2.60 4.49
C LYS A 75 1.03 -1.38 4.99
N MET A 76 2.16 -1.07 4.35
CA MET A 76 3.00 0.07 4.73
C MET A 76 2.24 1.40 4.70
N TYR A 77 1.51 1.69 3.62
CA TYR A 77 0.75 2.92 3.47
C TYR A 77 -0.32 3.07 4.55
N THR A 78 -1.09 2.01 4.79
CA THR A 78 -2.17 2.04 5.79
C THR A 78 -1.62 2.16 7.20
N THR A 79 -0.54 1.46 7.54
CA THR A 79 0.14 1.61 8.83
C THR A 79 0.62 3.03 9.05
N LYS A 80 1.26 3.67 8.05
CA LYS A 80 1.68 5.08 8.15
C LYS A 80 0.52 6.02 8.44
N LEU A 81 -0.66 5.79 7.85
CA LEU A 81 -1.85 6.59 8.14
C LEU A 81 -2.32 6.40 9.59
N LEU A 82 -2.32 5.16 10.09
CA LEU A 82 -2.68 4.90 11.49
C LEU A 82 -1.70 5.57 12.46
N GLU A 83 -0.39 5.48 12.19
CA GLU A 83 0.66 6.17 12.96
C GLU A 83 0.51 7.70 12.93
N ALA A 84 0.02 8.24 11.81
CA ALA A 84 -0.31 9.66 11.67
C ALA A 84 -1.62 10.08 12.36
N GLY A 85 -2.24 9.21 13.18
CA GLY A 85 -3.45 9.51 13.95
C GLY A 85 -4.76 9.25 13.21
N TYR A 86 -4.74 8.59 12.06
CA TYR A 86 -5.98 8.16 11.44
C TYR A 86 -6.56 6.93 12.14
N GLN A 87 -7.89 6.86 12.21
CA GLN A 87 -8.63 5.74 12.78
C GLN A 87 -9.60 5.17 11.77
N THR A 88 -9.87 3.87 11.87
CA THR A 88 -10.84 3.16 11.01
C THR A 88 -12.25 3.65 11.26
N GLU A 89 -12.93 4.12 10.21
CA GLU A 89 -14.32 4.63 10.25
C GLU A 89 -15.31 3.69 9.56
N ASP A 90 -14.89 2.46 9.25
CA ASP A 90 -15.73 1.44 8.60
C ASP A 90 -16.48 0.54 9.60
N THR A 91 -17.29 -0.37 9.07
CA THR A 91 -17.97 -1.40 9.85
C THR A 91 -17.00 -2.21 10.73
N PRO A 92 -17.46 -2.75 11.87
CA PRO A 92 -16.63 -3.58 12.74
C PRO A 92 -15.96 -4.75 12.01
N GLU A 93 -16.64 -5.29 10.98
CA GLU A 93 -16.14 -6.38 10.14
C GLU A 93 -14.93 -5.98 9.30
N ILE A 94 -15.00 -4.85 8.57
CA ILE A 94 -13.90 -4.33 7.76
C ILE A 94 -12.74 -3.91 8.67
N THR A 95 -13.05 -3.25 9.79
CA THR A 95 -12.06 -2.87 10.80
C THR A 95 -11.33 -4.07 11.37
N GLY A 96 -12.03 -5.16 11.70
CA GLY A 96 -11.41 -6.40 12.19
C GLY A 96 -10.52 -7.07 11.13
N ARG A 97 -10.94 -7.09 9.86
CA ARG A 97 -10.13 -7.58 8.74
C ARG A 97 -8.88 -6.71 8.51
N ALA A 98 -9.01 -5.39 8.62
CA ALA A 98 -7.90 -4.46 8.51
C ALA A 98 -6.88 -4.70 9.62
N ARG A 99 -7.33 -4.76 10.88
CA ARG A 99 -6.47 -5.00 12.05
C ARG A 99 -5.71 -6.33 11.96
N SER A 100 -6.40 -7.41 11.62
CA SER A 100 -5.76 -8.71 11.42
C SER A 100 -4.73 -8.72 10.28
N ALA A 101 -5.04 -8.10 9.14
CA ALA A 101 -4.09 -8.00 8.02
C ALA A 101 -2.87 -7.11 8.34
N LEU A 102 -3.04 -6.10 9.19
CA LEU A 102 -1.96 -5.23 9.64
C LEU A 102 -1.13 -5.84 10.78
N GLY A 103 -1.68 -6.81 11.51
CA GLY A 103 -1.05 -7.41 12.70
C GLY A 103 -1.16 -6.54 13.94
N ILE A 104 -2.25 -5.77 14.05
CA ILE A 104 -2.52 -4.85 15.16
C ILE A 104 -3.70 -5.43 15.95
N THR A 105 -3.51 -5.63 17.25
CA THR A 105 -4.54 -6.11 18.20
C THR A 105 -5.32 -4.96 18.80
#